data_AF-A0A521QLA7-F1
#
_entry.id   AF-A0A521QLA7-F1
#
_cell.length_a   1.000
_cell.length_b   1.000
_cell.length_c   1.000
_cell.angle_alpha   90.00
_cell.angle_beta   90.00
_cell.angle_gamma   90.00
#
_symmetry.space_group_name_H-M   'P 1'
#
loop_
_entity.id
_entity.type
_entity.pdbx_description
1 polymer ?
#
loop_
_entity_poly.entity_id
_entity_poly.type
_entity_poly.pdbx_seq_one_letter_code
_entity_poly.pdbx_strand_id
1 'polypeptide(L)'
;MSLRPIGVLLDRVAAMQKGIVQFTVLTEAEKPIVDKLGFPVLLDLVSLKIPFPQRGIYTTAKFAKEHPDTVRRYMRAYVEALHYFKTRKEETIQIMRKYSRMEDRNVLEHTWSWFTQNMPESPYPPLEGYQNVLQEMALTNPKAAAVNARELVDVRFVKELEDAGFIENLYRK
;
A
#
# COMPACT_ATOMS: atom_id res chain seq x y z
N MET A 1 -24.58 -15.16 5.22
CA MET A 1 -23.56 -14.54 4.35
C MET A 1 -22.36 -15.47 4.34
N SER A 2 -21.91 -15.95 3.18
CA SER A 2 -20.74 -16.83 3.08
C SER A 2 -19.65 -16.17 2.24
N LEU A 3 -18.40 -16.26 2.69
CA LEU A 3 -17.24 -15.77 1.96
C LEU A 3 -16.84 -16.80 0.90
N ARG A 4 -16.56 -16.33 -0.32
CA ARG A 4 -16.10 -17.17 -1.43
C ARG A 4 -14.74 -16.67 -1.90
N PRO A 5 -13.71 -17.55 -1.97
CA PRO A 5 -12.44 -17.18 -2.57
C PRO A 5 -12.65 -17.00 -4.07
N ILE A 6 -12.55 -15.75 -4.54
CA ILE A 6 -12.53 -15.38 -5.95
C ILE A 6 -11.16 -14.76 -6.19
N GLY A 7 -10.44 -15.30 -7.19
CA GLY A 7 -9.00 -15.10 -7.42
C GLY A 7 -8.50 -13.66 -7.48
N VAL A 8 -7.86 -13.27 -8.57
CA VAL A 8 -7.22 -11.95 -8.66
C VAL A 8 -8.18 -10.91 -9.21
N LEU A 9 -7.90 -9.64 -8.91
CA LEU A 9 -8.51 -8.41 -9.44
C LEU A 9 -9.72 -8.57 -10.38
N LEU A 10 -9.50 -8.89 -11.66
CA LEU A 10 -10.55 -8.92 -12.69
C LEU A 10 -11.60 -10.01 -12.47
N ASP A 11 -11.22 -11.14 -11.86
CA ASP A 11 -12.15 -12.23 -11.56
C ASP A 11 -13.21 -11.79 -10.55
N ARG A 12 -12.84 -10.92 -9.60
CA ARG A 12 -13.74 -10.39 -8.58
C ARG A 12 -14.77 -9.44 -9.17
N VAL A 13 -14.34 -8.57 -10.09
CA VAL A 13 -15.25 -7.67 -10.82
C VAL A 13 -16.21 -8.48 -11.69
N ALA A 14 -15.72 -9.50 -12.41
CA ALA A 14 -16.57 -10.37 -13.22
C ALA A 14 -17.57 -11.18 -12.37
N ALA A 15 -17.16 -11.65 -11.19
CA ALA A 15 -18.04 -12.36 -10.27
C ALA A 15 -19.15 -11.45 -9.71
N MET A 16 -18.85 -10.18 -9.44
CA MET A 16 -19.84 -9.16 -9.07
C MET A 16 -20.85 -8.92 -10.21
N GLN A 17 -20.38 -8.74 -11.46
CA GLN A 17 -21.26 -8.54 -12.62
C GLN A 17 -22.20 -9.73 -12.86
N LYS A 18 -21.72 -10.96 -12.65
CA LYS A 18 -22.50 -12.19 -12.81
C LYS A 18 -23.40 -12.51 -11.61
N GLY A 19 -23.41 -11.67 -10.57
CA GLY A 19 -24.17 -11.91 -9.34
C GLY A 19 -23.70 -13.13 -8.53
N ILE A 20 -22.50 -13.64 -8.79
CA ILE A 20 -21.91 -14.79 -8.08
C ILE A 20 -21.56 -14.40 -6.62
N VAL A 21 -21.22 -13.13 -6.41
CA VAL A 21 -20.97 -12.50 -5.12
C VAL A 21 -21.71 -11.17 -5.03
N GLN A 22 -22.11 -10.76 -3.83
CA GLN A 22 -22.89 -9.53 -3.60
C GLN A 22 -22.01 -8.30 -3.31
N PHE A 23 -20.80 -8.52 -2.80
CA PHE A 23 -19.82 -7.49 -2.46
C PHE A 23 -18.41 -8.09 -2.60
N THR A 24 -17.42 -7.22 -2.78
CA THR A 24 -16.01 -7.61 -2.80
C THR A 24 -15.15 -6.45 -2.31
N VAL A 25 -13.90 -6.76 -1.93
CA VAL A 25 -12.89 -5.75 -1.59
C VAL A 25 -12.08 -5.45 -2.84
N LEU A 26 -11.98 -4.19 -3.22
CA LEU A 26 -11.26 -3.74 -4.40
C LEU A 26 -10.05 -2.91 -3.99
N THR A 27 -9.18 -2.71 -4.96
CA THR A 27 -8.06 -1.79 -4.94
C THR A 27 -8.31 -0.68 -5.95
N GLU A 28 -7.48 0.36 -5.90
CA GLU A 28 -7.60 1.54 -6.76
C GLU A 28 -7.56 1.23 -8.26
N ALA A 29 -6.86 0.17 -8.66
CA ALA A 29 -6.82 -0.25 -10.06
C ALA A 29 -8.21 -0.72 -10.58
N GLU A 30 -9.08 -1.22 -9.71
CA GLU A 30 -10.43 -1.66 -10.10
C GLU A 30 -11.43 -0.51 -10.12
N LYS A 31 -11.17 0.57 -9.38
CA LYS A 31 -12.15 1.63 -9.16
C LYS A 31 -12.72 2.22 -10.46
N PRO A 32 -11.91 2.59 -11.48
CA PRO A 32 -12.45 3.10 -12.75
C PRO A 32 -13.32 2.10 -13.51
N ILE A 33 -13.05 0.80 -13.35
CA ILE A 33 -13.81 -0.28 -14.00
C ILE A 33 -15.16 -0.41 -13.30
N VAL A 34 -15.16 -0.46 -11.97
CA VAL A 34 -16.36 -0.65 -11.15
C VAL A 34 -17.28 0.56 -11.16
N ASP A 35 -16.73 1.77 -11.18
CA ASP A 35 -17.49 3.02 -11.33
C ASP A 35 -18.25 3.05 -12.67
N LYS A 36 -17.61 2.64 -13.77
CA LYS A 36 -18.26 2.51 -15.10
C LYS A 36 -19.39 1.50 -15.11
N LEU A 37 -19.34 0.50 -14.24
CA LEU A 37 -20.36 -0.54 -14.10
C LEU A 37 -21.52 -0.11 -13.18
N GLY A 38 -21.43 1.06 -12.55
CA GLY A 38 -22.48 1.61 -11.69
C GLY A 38 -22.60 0.94 -10.32
N PHE A 39 -21.58 0.20 -9.88
CA PHE A 39 -21.59 -0.38 -8.54
C PHE A 39 -21.29 0.70 -7.48
N PRO A 40 -22.08 0.77 -6.39
CA PRO A 40 -21.82 1.73 -5.33
C PRO A 40 -20.64 1.30 -4.46
N VAL A 41 -19.83 2.27 -4.01
CA VAL A 41 -18.83 2.06 -2.97
C VAL A 41 -19.53 2.07 -1.61
N LEU A 42 -19.43 0.96 -0.88
CA LEU A 42 -20.05 0.82 0.45
C LEU A 42 -19.17 1.38 1.58
N LEU A 43 -17.85 1.24 1.42
CA LEU A 43 -16.86 1.64 2.41
C LEU A 43 -15.56 2.02 1.71
N ASP A 44 -15.01 3.18 2.06
CA ASP A 44 -13.70 3.66 1.63
C ASP A 44 -12.87 4.03 2.86
N LEU A 45 -11.89 3.18 3.16
CA LEU A 45 -11.03 3.36 4.34
C LEU A 45 -10.13 4.61 4.23
N VAL A 46 -9.78 5.03 3.02
CA VAL A 46 -8.96 6.23 2.79
C VAL A 46 -9.76 7.48 3.07
N SER A 47 -10.99 7.57 2.57
CA SER A 47 -11.90 8.67 2.88
C SER A 47 -12.20 8.78 4.37
N LEU A 48 -12.24 7.65 5.08
CA LEU A 48 -12.43 7.60 6.53
C LEU A 48 -11.15 7.87 7.34
N LYS A 49 -10.00 8.04 6.67
CA LYS A 49 -8.69 8.26 7.29
C LYS A 49 -8.32 7.18 8.32
N ILE A 50 -8.80 5.95 8.13
CA ILE A 50 -8.47 4.84 9.02
C ILE A 50 -7.08 4.33 8.63
N PRO A 51 -6.06 4.44 9.50
CA PRO A 51 -4.73 3.94 9.18
C PRO A 51 -4.78 2.43 9.00
N PHE A 52 -4.40 1.94 7.83
CA PHE A 52 -4.37 0.51 7.53
C PHE A 52 -3.08 0.15 6.78
N PRO A 53 -2.20 -0.72 7.33
CA PRO A 53 -0.91 -1.04 6.73
C PRO A 53 -1.08 -2.04 5.58
N GLN A 54 -1.79 -1.65 4.51
CA GLN A 54 -2.07 -2.53 3.37
C GLN A 54 -0.80 -2.88 2.59
N ARG A 55 0.15 -1.94 2.50
CA ARG A 55 1.40 -2.06 1.76
C ARG A 55 2.53 -1.59 2.66
N GLY A 56 3.53 -2.43 2.85
CA GLY A 56 4.70 -2.15 3.66
C GLY A 56 5.89 -2.92 3.15
N ILE A 57 7.07 -2.48 3.58
CA ILE A 57 8.32 -3.21 3.38
C ILE A 57 8.59 -3.97 4.67
N TYR A 58 8.86 -5.26 4.53
CA TYR A 58 9.07 -6.15 5.66
C TYR A 58 10.40 -6.89 5.51
N THR A 59 11.12 -7.01 6.62
CA THR A 59 12.29 -7.89 6.75
C THR A 59 12.30 -8.45 8.17
N THR A 60 13.23 -9.37 8.46
CA THR A 60 13.38 -9.92 9.80
C THR A 60 14.17 -8.96 10.69
N ALA A 61 13.84 -8.90 11.98
CA ALA A 61 14.61 -8.14 12.97
C ALA A 61 16.10 -8.57 12.99
N LYS A 62 16.37 -9.87 12.79
CA LYS A 62 17.73 -10.41 12.65
C LYS A 62 18.45 -9.78 11.47
N PHE A 63 17.85 -9.78 10.27
CA PHE A 63 18.46 -9.21 9.08
C PHE A 63 18.72 -7.71 9.23
N ALA A 64 17.76 -6.95 9.79
CA ALA A 64 17.94 -5.53 10.03
C ALA A 64 19.07 -5.23 11.03
N LYS A 65 19.28 -6.10 12.02
CA LYS A 65 20.36 -5.99 13.00
C LYS A 65 21.72 -6.39 12.44
N GLU A 66 21.79 -7.46 11.67
CA GLU A 66 23.05 -8.02 11.13
C GLU A 66 23.52 -7.30 9.86
N HIS A 67 22.60 -6.73 9.08
CA HIS A 67 22.88 -6.05 7.81
C HIS A 67 22.29 -4.62 7.74
N PRO A 68 22.55 -3.76 8.74
CA PRO A 68 21.93 -2.43 8.81
C PRO A 68 22.31 -1.56 7.61
N ASP A 69 23.52 -1.70 7.07
CA ASP A 69 23.97 -0.95 5.89
C ASP A 69 23.17 -1.31 4.63
N THR A 70 22.82 -2.59 4.47
CA THR A 70 21.98 -3.05 3.36
C THR A 70 20.58 -2.48 3.49
N VAL A 71 20.00 -2.49 4.70
CA VAL A 71 18.68 -1.91 4.93
C VAL A 71 18.69 -0.39 4.71
N ARG A 72 19.72 0.33 5.17
CA ARG A 72 19.90 1.77 4.86
C ARG A 72 19.93 2.04 3.36
N ARG A 73 20.74 1.28 2.61
CA ARG A 73 20.83 1.44 1.15
C ARG A 73 19.51 1.16 0.45
N TYR A 74 18.80 0.13 0.89
CA TYR A 74 17.46 -0.19 0.38
C TYR A 74 16.47 0.94 0.67
N MET A 75 16.42 1.44 1.91
CA MET A 75 15.50 2.51 2.29
C MET A 75 15.80 3.82 1.53
N ARG A 76 17.07 4.14 1.30
CA ARG A 76 17.45 5.27 0.43
C ARG A 76 16.90 5.08 -0.99
N ALA A 77 17.15 3.93 -1.60
CA ALA A 77 16.67 3.62 -2.94
C ALA A 77 15.13 3.61 -3.03
N TYR A 78 14.45 3.17 -1.96
CA TYR A 78 13.00 3.20 -1.88
C TYR A 78 12.44 4.62 -1.84
N VAL A 79 13.03 5.51 -1.03
CA VAL A 79 12.65 6.93 -1.00
C VAL A 79 12.90 7.60 -2.36
N GLU A 80 14.03 7.33 -3.01
CA GLU A 80 14.29 7.81 -4.38
C GLU A 80 13.25 7.28 -5.38
N ALA A 81 12.84 6.03 -5.25
CA ALA A 81 11.80 5.43 -6.07
C ALA A 81 10.42 6.04 -5.84
N LEU A 82 10.07 6.39 -4.59
CA LEU A 82 8.83 7.12 -4.27
C LEU A 82 8.84 8.51 -4.91
N HIS A 83 9.95 9.23 -4.81
CA HIS A 83 10.13 10.51 -5.48
C HIS A 83 9.99 10.36 -7.01
N TYR A 84 10.69 9.38 -7.61
CA TYR A 84 10.59 9.10 -9.04
C TYR A 84 9.15 8.79 -9.45
N PHE A 85 8.47 7.91 -8.71
CA PHE A 85 7.09 7.53 -8.96
C PHE A 85 6.18 8.77 -8.99
N LYS A 86 6.32 9.66 -8.02
CA LYS A 86 5.50 10.87 -7.87
C LYS A 86 5.81 11.95 -8.91
N THR A 87 7.07 12.08 -9.34
CA THR A 87 7.52 13.21 -10.18
C THR A 87 7.64 12.87 -11.67
N ARG A 88 7.74 11.58 -12.02
CA ARG A 88 7.94 11.11 -13.41
C ARG A 88 6.75 10.30 -13.90
N LYS A 89 5.63 10.99 -14.13
CA LYS A 89 4.34 10.35 -14.47
C LYS A 89 4.46 9.40 -15.67
N GLU A 90 4.98 9.87 -16.80
CA GLU A 90 4.96 9.07 -18.04
C GLU A 90 5.82 7.82 -17.93
N GLU A 91 7.06 7.95 -17.46
CA GLU A 91 7.96 6.82 -17.28
C GLU A 91 7.40 5.83 -16.25
N THR A 92 6.83 6.33 -15.15
CA THR A 92 6.17 5.51 -14.14
C THR A 92 5.00 4.73 -14.74
N ILE A 93 4.18 5.34 -15.58
CA ILE A 93 3.06 4.64 -16.22
C ILE A 93 3.55 3.56 -17.19
N GLN A 94 4.64 3.78 -17.93
CA GLN A 94 5.24 2.72 -18.77
C GLN A 94 5.74 1.53 -17.93
N ILE A 95 6.38 1.81 -16.79
CA ILE A 95 6.79 0.78 -15.83
C ILE A 95 5.57 0.03 -15.30
N MET A 96 4.53 0.74 -14.86
CA MET A 96 3.30 0.15 -14.36
C MET A 96 2.64 -0.74 -15.42
N ARG A 97 2.50 -0.28 -16.67
CA ARG A 97 1.98 -1.07 -17.79
C ARG A 97 2.74 -2.37 -17.96
N LYS A 98 4.07 -2.29 -18.04
CA LYS A 98 4.95 -3.46 -18.23
C LYS A 98 4.77 -4.52 -17.15
N TYR A 99 4.75 -4.12 -15.87
CA TYR A 99 4.75 -5.07 -14.76
C TYR A 99 3.35 -5.50 -14.31
N SER A 100 2.32 -4.66 -14.48
CA SER A 100 0.93 -5.03 -14.17
C SER A 100 0.23 -5.76 -15.31
N ARG A 101 0.75 -5.67 -16.55
CA ARG A 101 0.08 -6.12 -17.78
C ARG A 101 -1.29 -5.45 -17.99
N MET A 102 -1.48 -4.28 -17.41
CA MET A 102 -2.67 -3.45 -17.60
C MET A 102 -2.46 -2.53 -18.81
N GLU A 103 -3.34 -2.63 -19.80
CA GLU A 103 -3.26 -1.84 -21.04
C GLU A 103 -4.12 -0.56 -20.98
N ASP A 104 -5.16 -0.53 -20.15
CA ASP A 104 -6.04 0.64 -20.03
C ASP A 104 -5.29 1.79 -19.35
N ARG A 105 -4.95 2.80 -20.16
CA ARG A 105 -4.25 4.01 -19.72
C ARG A 105 -5.02 4.77 -18.64
N ASN A 106 -6.35 4.79 -18.69
CA ASN A 106 -7.15 5.48 -17.67
C ASN A 106 -7.03 4.79 -16.31
N VAL A 107 -6.99 3.45 -16.29
CA VAL A 107 -6.76 2.68 -15.06
C VAL A 107 -5.37 2.97 -14.49
N LEU A 108 -4.34 2.98 -15.35
CA LEU A 108 -2.97 3.28 -14.94
C LEU A 108 -2.83 4.70 -14.37
N GLU A 109 -3.40 5.70 -15.04
CA GLU A 109 -3.37 7.09 -14.58
C GLU A 109 -4.13 7.32 -13.29
N HIS A 110 -5.31 6.71 -13.15
CA HIS A 110 -6.08 6.77 -11.93
C HIS A 110 -5.29 6.17 -10.75
N THR A 111 -4.73 4.98 -10.96
CA THR A 111 -3.91 4.28 -9.96
C THR A 111 -2.70 5.12 -9.57
N TRP A 112 -1.99 5.69 -10.54
CA TRP A 112 -0.85 6.57 -10.29
C TRP A 112 -1.26 7.81 -9.50
N SER A 113 -2.34 8.50 -9.90
CA SER A 113 -2.84 9.70 -9.23
C SER A 113 -3.19 9.41 -7.77
N TRP A 114 -3.87 8.29 -7.52
CA TRP A 114 -4.22 7.89 -6.17
C TRP A 114 -2.98 7.62 -5.32
N PHE A 115 -1.99 6.89 -5.82
CA PHE A 115 -0.77 6.60 -5.06
C PHE A 115 0.05 7.86 -4.80
N THR A 116 0.13 8.77 -5.76
CA THR A 116 0.83 10.05 -5.60
C THR A 116 0.20 10.90 -4.50
N GLN A 117 -1.13 10.88 -4.37
CA GLN A 117 -1.87 11.60 -3.33
C GLN A 117 -1.81 10.95 -1.95
N ASN A 118 -1.80 9.61 -1.89
CA ASN A 118 -1.98 8.87 -0.62
C ASN A 118 -0.71 8.24 -0.05
N MET A 119 0.38 8.12 -0.83
CA MET A 119 1.67 7.68 -0.29
C MET A 119 2.42 8.87 0.33
N PRO A 120 2.93 8.77 1.57
CA PRO A 120 3.74 9.82 2.15
C PRO A 120 5.12 9.90 1.47
N GLU A 121 5.72 11.09 1.48
CA GLU A 121 7.10 11.30 1.00
C GLU A 121 8.12 10.67 1.96
N SER A 122 7.90 10.82 3.27
CA SER A 122 8.59 10.08 4.32
C SER A 122 7.82 8.79 4.63
N PRO A 123 8.31 7.60 4.24
CA PRO A 123 7.56 6.35 4.34
C PRO A 123 7.60 5.75 5.75
N TYR A 124 7.11 6.49 6.74
CA TYR A 124 6.97 5.98 8.10
C TYR A 124 5.85 4.94 8.17
N PRO A 125 6.09 3.77 8.79
CA PRO A 125 5.05 2.78 9.02
C PRO A 125 3.98 3.30 10.01
N PRO A 126 2.69 3.10 9.73
CA PRO A 126 1.61 3.60 10.59
C PRO A 126 1.41 2.68 11.81
N LEU A 127 2.02 3.02 12.94
CA LEU A 127 1.95 2.21 14.18
C LEU A 127 0.50 1.92 14.62
N GLU A 128 -0.37 2.91 14.56
CA GLU A 128 -1.80 2.77 14.90
C GLU A 128 -2.50 1.74 14.01
N GLY A 129 -2.16 1.73 12.71
CA GLY A 129 -2.73 0.75 11.79
C GLY A 129 -2.33 -0.69 12.13
N TYR A 130 -1.08 -0.92 12.54
CA TYR A 130 -0.66 -2.24 13.04
C TYR A 130 -1.36 -2.61 14.35
N GLN A 131 -1.56 -1.64 15.25
CA GLN A 131 -2.29 -1.86 16.49
C GLN A 131 -3.75 -2.27 16.24
N ASN A 132 -4.42 -1.60 15.30
CA ASN A 132 -5.80 -1.92 14.91
C ASN A 132 -5.91 -3.33 14.33
N VAL A 133 -4.97 -3.72 13.45
CA VAL A 133 -4.92 -5.08 12.89
C VAL A 133 -4.70 -6.12 13.99
N LEU A 134 -3.80 -5.88 14.94
CA LEU A 134 -3.57 -6.81 16.06
C LEU A 134 -4.80 -6.97 16.95
N GLN A 135 -5.54 -5.89 17.21
CA GLN A 135 -6.80 -5.93 17.98
C GLN A 135 -7.87 -6.74 17.26
N GLU A 136 -8.05 -6.54 15.96
CA GLU A 136 -8.98 -7.33 15.14
C GLU A 136 -8.58 -8.80 15.11
N MET A 137 -7.29 -9.09 14.91
CA MET A 137 -6.78 -10.47 14.94
C MET A 137 -6.98 -11.13 16.30
N ALA A 138 -6.90 -10.38 17.40
CA ALA A 138 -7.10 -10.91 18.75
C ALA A 138 -8.51 -11.47 18.98
N LEU A 139 -9.51 -11.03 18.20
CA LEU A 139 -10.87 -11.57 18.27
C LEU A 139 -10.95 -13.07 17.96
N THR A 140 -10.00 -13.59 17.18
CA THR A 140 -9.96 -15.00 16.74
C THR A 140 -8.63 -15.69 17.02
N ASN A 141 -7.56 -14.95 17.33
CA ASN A 141 -6.23 -15.46 17.63
C ASN A 141 -5.67 -14.80 18.91
N PRO A 142 -5.79 -15.47 20.08
CA PRO A 142 -5.31 -14.92 21.35
C PRO A 142 -3.82 -14.52 21.37
N LYS A 143 -2.98 -15.13 20.51
CA LYS A 143 -1.56 -14.74 20.42
C LYS A 143 -1.36 -13.33 19.91
N ALA A 144 -2.29 -12.79 19.11
CA ALA A 144 -2.21 -11.43 18.60
C ALA A 144 -2.35 -10.38 19.71
N ALA A 145 -3.13 -10.66 20.77
CA ALA A 145 -3.27 -9.77 21.92
C ALA A 145 -1.96 -9.58 22.71
N ALA A 146 -1.04 -10.55 22.62
CA ALA A 146 0.25 -10.49 23.31
C ALA A 146 1.34 -9.76 22.51
N VAL A 147 1.09 -9.42 21.23
CA VAL A 147 2.07 -8.76 20.38
C VAL A 147 2.05 -7.25 20.63
N ASN A 148 3.22 -6.68 20.89
CA ASN A 148 3.40 -5.23 20.96
C ASN A 148 3.64 -4.66 19.55
N ALA A 149 2.71 -3.83 19.06
CA ALA A 149 2.81 -3.22 17.72
C ALA A 149 4.13 -2.44 17.51
N ARG A 150 4.70 -1.86 18.58
CA ARG A 150 5.97 -1.10 18.50
C ARG A 150 7.16 -1.98 18.14
N GLU A 151 7.11 -3.27 18.46
CA GLU A 151 8.17 -4.22 18.14
C GLU A 151 8.12 -4.67 16.67
N LEU A 152 7.00 -4.41 15.98
CA LEU A 152 6.83 -4.70 14.56
C LEU A 152 7.36 -3.58 13.65
N VAL A 153 7.72 -2.43 14.24
CA VAL A 153 8.02 -1.20 13.51
C VAL A 153 9.44 -0.74 13.83
N ASP A 154 10.27 -0.65 12.79
CA ASP A 154 11.61 -0.08 12.87
C ASP A 154 11.70 1.20 12.05
N VAL A 155 11.58 2.35 12.72
CA VAL A 155 11.60 3.68 12.07
C VAL A 155 12.99 4.24 11.86
N ARG A 156 14.04 3.60 12.40
CA ARG A 156 15.40 4.17 12.46
C ARG A 156 15.91 4.54 11.08
N PHE A 157 15.70 3.68 10.10
CA PHE A 157 16.19 3.89 8.74
C PHE A 157 15.51 5.04 8.00
N VAL A 158 14.21 5.27 8.24
CA VAL A 158 13.50 6.44 7.68
C VAL A 158 13.97 7.71 8.37
N LYS A 159 14.06 7.66 9.70
CA LYS A 159 14.51 8.79 10.52
C LYS A 159 15.92 9.24 10.16
N GLU A 160 16.85 8.32 9.92
CA GLU A 160 18.22 8.64 9.49
C GLU A 160 18.24 9.42 8.15
N LEU A 161 17.34 9.11 7.21
CA LEU A 161 17.22 9.83 5.94
C LEU A 161 16.59 11.22 6.13
N GLU A 162 15.59 11.31 7.00
CA GLU A 162 14.92 12.58 7.33
C GLU A 162 15.87 13.53 8.06
N ASP A 163 16.55 13.06 9.11
CA ASP A 163 17.54 13.83 9.88
C ASP A 163 18.71 14.32 9.00
N ALA A 164 19.10 13.54 8.00
CA ALA A 164 20.12 13.91 7.02
C ALA A 164 19.63 14.93 5.97
N GLY A 165 18.35 15.34 6.02
CA GLY A 165 17.72 16.19 5.02
C GLY A 165 17.60 15.56 3.64
N PHE A 166 17.79 14.23 3.52
CA PHE A 166 17.82 13.55 2.22
C PHE A 166 16.46 13.62 1.53
N ILE A 167 15.38 13.36 2.27
CA ILE A 167 14.02 13.34 1.74
C ILE A 167 13.64 14.73 1.24
N GLU A 168 13.81 15.75 2.09
CA GLU A 168 13.51 17.14 1.74
C GLU A 168 14.30 17.62 0.50
N ASN A 169 15.58 17.29 0.42
CA ASN A 169 16.44 17.68 -0.70
C ASN A 169 16.03 17.02 -2.04
N LEU A 170 15.31 15.91 -2.03
CA LEU A 170 14.76 15.32 -3.26
C LEU A 170 13.63 16.19 -3.81
N TYR A 171 12.72 16.67 -2.96
CA TYR A 171 11.53 17.42 -3.37
C TYR A 171 11.76 18.92 -3.57
N ARG A 172 12.92 19.46 -3.17
CA ARG A 172 13.32 20.85 -3.46
C ARG A 172 13.87 21.06 -4.88
N LYS A 173 14.19 19.99 -5.61
CA LYS A 173 14.74 20.03 -6.98
C LYS A 173 13.65 20.05 -8.02
#